data_AF-A0A813Q1F5-F1
#
_entry.id   AF-A0A813Q1F5-F1
#
_cell.length_a   1.000
_cell.length_b   1.000
_cell.length_c   1.000
_cell.angle_alpha   90.00
_cell.angle_beta   90.00
_cell.angle_gamma   90.00
#
_symmetry.space_group_name_H-M   'P 1'
#
loop_
_entity.id
_entity.type
_entity.pdbx_description
1 polymer ?
#
loop_
_entity_poly.entity_id
_entity_poly.type
_entity_poly.pdbx_seq_one_letter_code
_entity_poly.pdbx_strand_id
1 'polypeptide(L)'
;MDLNEENHQCWTSGDMRANRSIYIVWIKKGYQDVQEPYGSSISKVKGIARVSISNSNFNDDNVKQSLWDAADYLIPPIENNAFFIATRKTVTYKQTVGTCASAMSEKLFCNSTQNPCEKGLPAPNSLGVLTGNCVPVKKNMKKKVCEINAWCPEELTDSM
;
A
#
# COMPACT_ATOMS: atom_id res chain seq x y z
N MET A 1 38.94 25.20 13.15
CA MET A 1 38.40 26.57 13.26
C MET A 1 36.95 26.49 12.86
N ASP A 2 36.08 26.50 13.85
CA ASP A 2 34.78 27.18 13.81
C ASP A 2 34.27 27.15 15.26
N LEU A 3 34.50 28.28 15.93
CA LEU A 3 34.07 28.59 17.28
C LEU A 3 32.64 29.11 17.17
N ASN A 4 31.65 28.26 17.44
CA ASN A 4 30.31 28.74 17.77
C ASN A 4 30.18 28.80 19.28
N GLU A 5 30.51 30.00 19.78
CA GLU A 5 30.06 30.55 21.05
C GLU A 5 28.53 30.53 21.12
N GLU A 6 27.96 29.87 22.13
CA GLU A 6 27.09 30.50 23.12
C GLU A 6 26.61 29.48 24.15
N ASN A 7 26.62 29.90 25.43
CA ASN A 7 26.16 29.20 26.65
C ASN A 7 27.22 28.53 27.53
N HIS A 8 28.25 29.29 27.90
CA HIS A 8 28.98 29.06 29.14
C HIS A 8 28.26 29.73 30.32
N GLN A 9 27.28 29.05 30.92
CA GLN A 9 26.85 29.38 32.28
C GLN A 9 27.78 28.67 33.28
N CYS A 10 28.76 29.41 33.81
CA CYS A 10 29.52 29.00 34.99
C CYS A 10 28.66 29.17 36.25
N TRP A 11 28.14 28.06 36.80
CA TRP A 11 27.42 28.07 38.08
C TRP A 11 28.40 27.88 39.26
N THR A 12 28.60 28.94 40.06
CA THR A 12 29.37 28.92 41.32
C THR A 12 28.49 28.57 42.53
N SER A 13 29.13 28.06 43.60
CA SER A 13 28.61 27.59 44.91
C SER A 13 28.03 26.16 44.85
N GLY A 14 28.56 25.15 45.53
CA GLY A 14 29.06 25.04 46.91
C GLY A 14 28.55 23.70 47.47
N ASP A 15 27.29 23.34 47.17
CA ASP A 15 26.64 22.14 47.75
C ASP A 15 25.74 21.33 46.77
N MET A 16 25.67 21.73 45.49
CA MET A 16 24.92 20.99 44.43
C MET A 16 25.82 20.33 43.38
N ARG A 17 27.15 20.35 43.60
CA ARG A 17 28.15 19.91 42.62
C ARG A 17 28.34 18.40 42.56
N ALA A 18 28.30 17.71 43.71
CA ALA A 18 28.47 16.26 43.76
C ALA A 18 27.37 15.52 42.98
N ASN A 19 26.11 15.93 43.15
CA ASN A 19 24.98 15.34 42.42
C ASN A 19 25.06 15.58 40.91
N ARG A 20 25.55 16.74 40.47
CA ARG A 20 25.74 17.04 39.05
C ARG A 20 26.91 16.29 38.43
N SER A 21 28.04 16.19 39.13
CA SER A 21 29.20 15.43 38.66
C SER A 21 28.88 13.94 38.56
N ILE A 22 28.17 13.39 39.56
CA ILE A 22 27.71 12.00 39.52
C ILE A 22 26.74 11.79 38.36
N TYR A 23 25.80 12.71 38.14
CA TYR A 23 24.88 12.64 37.01
C TYR A 23 25.59 12.66 35.65
N ILE A 24 26.57 13.55 35.45
CA ILE A 24 27.29 13.69 34.18
C ILE A 24 28.19 12.46 33.93
N VAL A 25 28.97 12.05 34.92
CA VAL A 25 29.92 10.94 34.77
C VAL A 25 29.17 9.62 34.72
N TRP A 26 28.30 9.32 35.68
CA TRP A 26 27.70 7.99 35.82
C TRP A 26 26.41 7.82 35.02
N ILE A 27 25.49 8.79 35.05
CA ILE A 27 24.19 8.64 34.38
C ILE A 27 24.28 8.99 32.89
N LYS A 28 24.95 10.09 32.55
CA LYS A 28 25.17 10.50 31.15
C LYS A 28 26.39 9.84 30.50
N LYS A 29 27.13 9.02 31.24
CA LYS A 29 28.31 8.29 30.76
C LYS A 29 29.35 9.20 30.12
N GLY A 30 29.60 10.38 30.68
CA GLY A 30 30.53 11.36 30.12
C GLY A 30 32.00 10.90 30.05
N TYR A 31 32.34 9.75 30.64
CA TYR A 31 33.65 9.10 30.49
C TYR A 31 33.74 8.19 29.26
N GLN A 32 32.65 8.02 28.50
CA GLN A 32 32.60 7.18 27.30
C GLN A 32 32.56 8.03 26.03
N ASP A 33 33.36 7.65 25.04
CA ASP A 33 33.13 8.07 23.66
C ASP A 33 32.07 7.16 23.03
N VAL A 34 31.07 7.75 22.37
CA VAL A 34 29.98 7.02 21.72
C VAL A 34 30.26 6.90 20.24
N GLN A 35 30.21 5.68 19.72
CA GLN A 35 30.28 5.39 18.29
C GLN A 35 28.93 4.84 17.81
N GLU A 36 28.49 5.28 16.63
CA GLU A 36 27.30 4.73 15.99
C GLU A 36 27.59 3.33 15.42
N PRO A 37 26.72 2.33 15.69
CA PRO A 37 26.90 1.00 15.11
C PRO A 37 26.49 1.01 13.63
N TYR A 38 27.38 0.50 12.78
CA TYR A 38 27.07 0.19 11.38
C TYR A 38 26.82 -1.30 11.24
N GLY A 39 25.65 -1.67 10.71
CA GLY A 39 25.25 -3.05 10.53
C GLY A 39 24.49 -3.24 9.21
N SER A 40 24.60 -4.42 8.63
CA SER A 40 23.83 -4.85 7.47
C SER A 40 23.18 -6.20 7.75
N SER A 41 21.94 -6.37 7.33
CA SER A 41 21.21 -7.63 7.41
C SER A 41 20.94 -8.15 6.00
N ILE A 42 21.12 -9.45 5.81
CA ILE A 42 20.81 -10.13 4.55
C ILE A 42 19.84 -11.27 4.90
N SER A 43 18.62 -11.16 4.39
CA SER A 43 17.56 -12.14 4.61
C SER A 43 17.35 -12.98 3.35
N LYS A 44 17.18 -14.29 3.52
CA LYS A 44 16.82 -15.22 2.43
C LYS A 44 15.60 -16.03 2.83
N VAL A 45 14.51 -15.85 2.09
CA VAL A 45 13.27 -16.60 2.31
C VAL A 45 13.30 -17.91 1.51
N LYS A 46 12.74 -18.98 2.08
CA LYS A 46 12.64 -20.31 1.47
C LYS A 46 11.25 -20.88 1.74
N GLY A 47 10.67 -21.53 0.73
CA GLY A 47 9.38 -22.19 0.85
C GLY A 47 8.63 -22.21 -0.48
N ILE A 48 7.69 -23.13 -0.58
CA ILE A 48 6.73 -23.22 -1.69
C ILE A 48 5.31 -23.21 -1.11
N ALA A 49 4.37 -22.60 -1.82
CA ALA A 49 2.98 -22.53 -1.41
C ALA A 49 2.07 -22.94 -2.56
N ARG A 50 1.05 -23.76 -2.30
CA ARG A 50 -0.01 -24.04 -3.30
C ARG A 50 -1.14 -23.05 -3.08
N VAL A 51 -1.47 -22.25 -4.10
CA VAL A 51 -2.51 -21.23 -4.02
C VAL A 51 -3.66 -21.59 -4.94
N SER A 52 -4.86 -21.69 -4.38
CA SER A 52 -6.10 -21.94 -5.11
C SER A 52 -6.99 -20.70 -5.17
N ILE A 53 -7.47 -20.33 -6.36
CA ILE A 53 -8.43 -19.24 -6.57
C ILE A 53 -9.83 -19.85 -6.74
N SER A 54 -10.68 -19.69 -5.73
CA SER A 54 -12.06 -20.23 -5.75
C SER A 54 -13.05 -19.35 -6.52
N ASN A 55 -12.86 -18.03 -6.51
CA ASN A 55 -13.88 -17.06 -6.96
C ASN A 55 -13.59 -16.47 -8.35
N SER A 56 -12.99 -17.24 -9.27
CA SER A 56 -12.78 -16.78 -10.64
C SER A 56 -13.91 -17.30 -11.54
N ASN A 57 -14.57 -16.40 -12.27
CA ASN A 57 -15.52 -16.75 -13.34
C ASN A 57 -14.81 -17.34 -14.59
N PHE A 58 -13.55 -17.75 -14.44
CA PHE A 58 -12.65 -18.06 -15.53
C PHE A 58 -12.26 -19.54 -15.50
N ASN A 59 -12.31 -20.19 -16.65
CA ASN A 59 -12.07 -21.63 -16.81
C ASN A 59 -10.62 -21.93 -17.24
N ASP A 60 -9.65 -21.37 -16.52
CA ASP A 60 -8.24 -21.72 -16.73
C ASP A 60 -7.66 -22.33 -15.46
N ASP A 61 -7.33 -23.60 -15.55
CA ASP A 61 -6.84 -24.39 -14.43
C ASP A 61 -5.46 -23.91 -13.94
N ASN A 62 -4.64 -23.31 -14.81
CA ASN A 62 -3.35 -22.73 -14.42
C ASN A 62 -3.54 -21.48 -13.54
N VAL A 63 -4.64 -20.74 -13.73
CA VAL A 63 -4.98 -19.58 -12.91
C VAL A 63 -5.63 -20.02 -11.60
N LYS A 64 -6.50 -21.05 -11.66
CA LYS A 64 -7.22 -21.59 -10.50
C LYS A 64 -6.30 -22.25 -9.48
N GLN A 65 -5.25 -22.93 -9.93
CA GLN A 65 -4.28 -23.58 -9.03
C GLN A 65 -2.87 -23.27 -9.49
N SER A 66 -2.14 -22.50 -8.68
CA SER A 66 -0.74 -22.17 -8.95
C SER A 66 0.15 -22.61 -7.81
N LEU A 67 1.32 -23.15 -8.12
CA LEU A 67 2.40 -23.30 -7.16
C LEU A 67 3.19 -22.00 -7.14
N TRP A 68 3.40 -21.44 -5.95
CA TRP A 68 4.18 -20.23 -5.72
C TRP A 68 5.51 -20.58 -5.09
N ASP A 69 6.59 -20.05 -5.63
CA ASP A 69 7.93 -20.11 -5.03
C ASP A 69 8.42 -18.73 -4.56
N ALA A 70 9.67 -18.66 -4.11
CA ALA A 70 10.26 -17.42 -3.59
C ALA A 70 10.24 -16.26 -4.59
N ALA A 71 10.24 -16.50 -5.89
CA ALA A 71 10.15 -15.45 -6.90
C ALA A 71 8.72 -14.89 -7.03
N ASP A 72 7.70 -15.66 -6.67
CA ASP A 72 6.30 -15.26 -6.81
C ASP A 72 5.79 -14.41 -5.64
N TYR A 73 6.25 -14.69 -4.41
CA TYR A 73 5.77 -13.98 -3.21
C TYR A 73 6.73 -12.91 -2.68
N LEU A 74 7.95 -12.75 -3.21
CA LEU A 74 8.91 -11.70 -2.84
C LEU A 74 9.00 -10.63 -3.93
N ILE A 75 8.18 -9.58 -3.82
CA ILE A 75 8.08 -8.51 -4.83
C ILE A 75 8.06 -7.13 -4.14
N PRO A 76 9.06 -6.25 -4.36
CA PRO A 76 10.35 -6.54 -4.98
C PRO A 76 11.21 -7.45 -4.09
N PRO A 77 12.15 -8.22 -4.67
CA PRO A 77 12.97 -9.17 -3.91
C PRO A 77 14.06 -8.52 -3.06
N ILE A 78 14.32 -7.22 -3.23
CA ILE A 78 15.38 -6.47 -2.54
C ILE A 78 14.80 -5.15 -2.03
N GLU A 79 14.90 -4.92 -0.73
CA GLU A 79 14.53 -3.69 -0.06
C GLU A 79 15.51 -3.42 1.09
N ASN A 80 15.73 -2.15 1.42
CA ASN A 80 16.64 -1.78 2.50
C ASN A 80 15.99 -2.06 3.86
N ASN A 81 16.59 -2.96 4.64
CA ASN A 81 16.13 -3.33 5.99
C ASN A 81 14.68 -3.84 6.06
N ALA A 82 14.13 -4.33 4.95
CA ALA A 82 12.78 -4.86 4.85
C ALA A 82 12.68 -5.95 3.78
N PHE A 83 11.59 -6.73 3.81
CA PHE A 83 11.18 -7.61 2.72
C PHE A 83 9.66 -7.76 2.75
N PHE A 84 9.06 -7.93 1.58
CA PHE A 84 7.62 -8.16 1.42
C PHE A 84 7.35 -9.65 1.16
N ILE A 85 6.30 -10.19 1.79
CA ILE A 85 5.78 -11.55 1.50
C ILE A 85 4.31 -11.45 1.11
N ALA A 86 3.97 -11.80 -0.12
CA ALA A 86 2.60 -11.92 -0.57
C ALA A 86 1.91 -13.16 0.04
N THR A 87 0.80 -12.95 0.75
CA THR A 87 0.04 -14.02 1.43
C THR A 87 -1.31 -14.33 0.80
N ARG A 88 -1.83 -13.42 -0.04
CA ARG A 88 -3.10 -13.56 -0.75
C ARG A 88 -2.97 -12.97 -2.16
N LYS A 89 -3.61 -13.60 -3.16
CA LYS A 89 -3.85 -13.01 -4.47
C LYS A 89 -5.33 -12.89 -4.79
N THR A 90 -5.68 -11.76 -5.38
CA THR A 90 -6.92 -11.55 -6.12
C THR A 90 -6.53 -11.19 -7.55
N VAL A 91 -7.13 -11.85 -8.54
CA VAL A 91 -6.74 -11.71 -9.96
C VAL A 91 -7.99 -11.43 -10.78
N THR A 92 -7.98 -10.35 -11.57
CA THR A 92 -8.93 -10.13 -12.66
C THR A 92 -8.22 -10.37 -13.98
N TYR A 93 -8.73 -11.35 -14.74
CA TYR A 93 -8.03 -11.90 -15.89
C TYR A 93 -8.55 -11.30 -17.20
N LYS A 94 -7.67 -11.24 -18.23
CA LYS A 94 -7.99 -10.77 -19.58
C LYS A 94 -8.61 -9.37 -19.63
N GLN A 95 -8.08 -8.46 -18.84
CA GLN A 95 -8.44 -7.05 -19.00
C GLN A 95 -7.97 -6.52 -20.35
N THR A 96 -8.85 -5.78 -21.01
CA THR A 96 -8.59 -5.12 -22.28
C THR A 96 -9.02 -3.66 -22.16
N VAL A 97 -8.34 -2.76 -22.84
CA VAL A 97 -8.75 -1.35 -22.88
C VAL A 97 -10.07 -1.25 -23.64
N GLY A 98 -11.08 -0.68 -23.01
CA GLY A 98 -12.40 -0.51 -23.61
C GLY A 98 -13.37 0.20 -22.69
N THR A 99 -14.66 0.14 -23.02
CA THR A 99 -15.71 0.67 -22.15
C THR A 99 -16.46 -0.43 -21.43
N CYS A 100 -16.73 -0.22 -20.15
CA CYS A 100 -17.50 -1.13 -19.33
C CYS A 100 -18.25 -0.38 -18.23
N ALA A 101 -19.23 -1.06 -17.63
CA ALA A 101 -19.90 -0.58 -16.44
C ALA A 101 -18.88 -0.49 -15.29
N SER A 102 -18.86 0.64 -14.59
CA SER A 102 -17.98 0.81 -13.43
C SER A 102 -18.33 -0.13 -12.27
N ALA A 103 -17.36 -0.39 -11.39
CA ALA A 103 -17.53 -1.07 -10.12
C ALA A 103 -18.71 -0.46 -9.34
N MET A 104 -19.42 -1.29 -8.57
CA MET A 104 -20.59 -0.88 -7.79
C MET A 104 -20.17 0.05 -6.65
N SER A 105 -19.94 1.33 -6.97
CA SER A 105 -19.78 2.40 -6.00
C SER A 105 -21.06 3.20 -5.90
N GLU A 106 -21.46 3.57 -4.67
CA GLU A 106 -22.67 4.35 -4.45
C GLU A 106 -22.69 5.68 -5.21
N LYS A 107 -21.50 6.28 -5.42
CA LYS A 107 -21.33 7.56 -6.13
C LYS A 107 -21.49 7.45 -7.65
N LEU A 108 -21.45 6.24 -8.20
CA LEU A 108 -21.50 5.98 -9.63
C LEU A 108 -22.84 5.38 -10.08
N PHE A 109 -23.79 5.20 -9.15
CA PHE A 109 -25.15 4.84 -9.54
C PHE A 109 -25.80 5.99 -10.28
N CYS A 110 -26.45 5.64 -11.39
CA CYS A 110 -27.18 6.58 -12.21
C CYS A 110 -28.61 6.08 -12.39
N ASN A 111 -29.56 7.01 -12.40
CA ASN A 111 -30.96 6.75 -12.68
C ASN A 111 -31.49 7.83 -13.63
N SER A 112 -32.77 7.77 -14.00
CA SER A 112 -33.36 8.76 -14.93
C SER A 112 -33.44 10.19 -14.37
N THR A 113 -33.26 10.37 -13.06
CA THR A 113 -33.42 11.65 -12.34
C THR A 113 -32.07 12.24 -11.90
N GLN A 114 -31.05 11.40 -11.71
CA GLN A 114 -29.72 11.73 -11.22
C GLN A 114 -28.70 10.97 -12.06
N ASN A 115 -27.90 11.73 -12.82
CA ASN A 115 -26.84 11.18 -13.65
C ASN A 115 -25.49 11.80 -13.24
N PRO A 116 -24.72 11.16 -12.35
CA PRO A 116 -23.40 11.64 -11.96
C PRO A 116 -22.32 11.39 -13.04
N CYS A 117 -22.68 10.80 -14.18
CA CYS A 117 -21.74 10.45 -15.24
C CYS A 117 -21.40 11.69 -16.08
N GLU A 118 -20.43 12.49 -15.62
CA GLU A 118 -19.91 13.61 -16.39
C GLU A 118 -18.72 13.16 -17.25
N LYS A 119 -18.81 13.39 -18.56
CA LYS A 119 -17.82 12.90 -19.52
C LYS A 119 -16.46 13.54 -19.30
N GLY A 120 -15.42 12.71 -19.30
CA GLY A 120 -14.02 13.15 -19.21
C GLY A 120 -13.51 13.33 -17.78
N LEU A 121 -14.37 13.17 -16.76
CA LEU A 121 -13.94 13.16 -15.36
C LEU A 121 -13.47 11.77 -14.92
N PRO A 122 -12.51 11.69 -14.00
CA PRO A 122 -12.14 10.43 -13.36
C PRO A 122 -13.32 9.90 -12.54
N ALA A 123 -13.59 8.60 -12.66
CA ALA A 123 -14.66 7.96 -11.92
C ALA A 123 -14.30 7.82 -10.43
N PRO A 124 -15.10 8.35 -9.48
CA PRO A 124 -14.81 8.20 -8.06
C PRO A 124 -14.84 6.73 -7.63
N ASN A 125 -13.79 6.29 -6.91
CA ASN A 125 -13.63 4.91 -6.43
C ASN A 125 -13.63 3.85 -7.55
N SER A 126 -13.17 4.21 -8.75
CA SER A 126 -13.05 3.34 -9.91
C SER A 126 -11.78 3.70 -10.70
N LEU A 127 -11.27 2.73 -11.48
CA LEU A 127 -10.00 2.86 -12.21
C LEU A 127 -10.20 3.29 -13.68
N GLY A 128 -11.04 4.30 -13.91
CA GLY A 128 -11.39 4.73 -15.27
C GLY A 128 -11.87 6.16 -15.40
N VAL A 129 -12.07 6.58 -16.66
CA VAL A 129 -12.62 7.90 -17.01
C VAL A 129 -14.06 7.75 -17.46
N LEU A 130 -14.96 8.57 -16.93
CA LEU A 130 -16.38 8.56 -17.24
C LEU A 130 -16.62 8.91 -18.73
N THR A 131 -17.44 8.11 -19.41
CA THR A 131 -17.82 8.36 -20.81
C THR A 131 -19.02 9.31 -20.93
N GLY A 132 -19.76 9.49 -19.82
CA GLY A 132 -21.01 10.25 -19.76
C GLY A 132 -22.28 9.38 -19.86
N ASN A 133 -22.12 8.09 -20.16
CA ASN A 133 -23.24 7.17 -20.35
C ASN A 133 -23.62 6.43 -19.06
N CYS A 134 -24.91 6.11 -18.93
CA CYS A 134 -25.47 5.35 -17.83
C CYS A 134 -25.93 3.96 -18.32
N VAL A 135 -25.21 2.91 -17.94
CA VAL A 135 -25.37 1.54 -18.47
C VAL A 135 -25.78 0.55 -17.37
N PRO A 136 -26.57 -0.50 -17.68
CA PRO A 136 -26.91 -1.53 -16.70
C PRO A 136 -25.68 -2.37 -16.33
N VAL A 137 -25.53 -2.72 -15.05
CA VAL A 137 -24.36 -3.48 -14.54
C VAL A 137 -24.25 -4.88 -15.18
N LYS A 138 -25.38 -5.53 -15.46
CA LYS A 138 -25.47 -6.78 -16.22
C LYS A 138 -26.73 -6.73 -17.08
N LYS A 139 -26.76 -7.52 -18.16
CA LYS A 139 -27.97 -7.73 -18.98
C LYS A 139 -29.12 -8.15 -18.05
N ASN A 140 -30.25 -7.44 -18.12
CA ASN A 140 -31.46 -7.62 -17.30
C ASN A 140 -31.42 -7.13 -15.84
N MET A 141 -30.42 -6.36 -15.41
CA MET A 141 -30.47 -5.69 -14.10
C MET A 141 -31.08 -4.29 -14.19
N LYS A 142 -31.94 -3.94 -13.23
CA LYS A 142 -32.52 -2.59 -13.10
C LYS A 142 -31.51 -1.54 -12.62
N LYS A 143 -30.50 -1.96 -11.85
CA LYS A 143 -29.43 -1.06 -11.36
C LYS A 143 -28.51 -0.67 -12.52
N LYS A 144 -28.36 0.64 -12.74
CA LYS A 144 -27.45 1.22 -13.72
C LYS A 144 -26.33 1.98 -13.01
N VAL A 145 -25.16 1.96 -13.61
CA VAL A 145 -23.96 2.67 -13.17
C VAL A 145 -23.38 3.43 -14.34
N CYS A 146 -22.50 4.38 -14.05
CA CYS A 146 -21.75 5.05 -15.10
C CYS A 146 -20.88 4.09 -15.91
N GLU A 147 -20.85 4.31 -17.21
CA GLU A 147 -19.87 3.70 -18.10
C GLU A 147 -18.53 4.45 -18.00
N ILE A 148 -17.46 3.68 -17.94
CA ILE A 148 -16.09 4.17 -17.88
C ILE A 148 -15.28 3.63 -19.06
N ASN A 149 -14.27 4.38 -19.47
CA ASN A 149 -13.18 3.90 -20.32
C ASN A 149 -12.01 3.52 -19.41
N ALA A 150 -11.66 2.23 -19.39
CA ALA A 150 -10.73 1.63 -18.44
C ALA A 150 -10.19 0.28 -18.95
N TRP A 151 -9.43 -0.40 -18.10
CA TRP A 151 -9.16 -1.83 -18.23
C TRP A 151 -10.41 -2.63 -17.86
N CYS A 152 -11.01 -3.29 -18.84
CA CYS A 152 -12.29 -3.99 -18.74
C CYS A 152 -12.11 -5.51 -18.91
N PRO A 153 -12.79 -6.35 -18.11
CA PRO A 153 -13.73 -5.97 -17.05
C PRO A 153 -13.01 -5.36 -15.84
N GLU A 154 -13.63 -4.38 -15.19
CA GLU A 154 -13.08 -3.76 -13.97
C GLU A 154 -12.98 -4.80 -12.85
N GLU A 155 -12.01 -4.59 -11.96
CA GLU A 155 -11.79 -5.38 -10.75
C GLU A 155 -13.08 -5.48 -9.91
N LEU A 156 -13.42 -6.69 -9.47
CA LEU A 156 -14.50 -6.86 -8.51
C LEU A 156 -14.04 -6.40 -7.13
N THR A 157 -14.72 -5.40 -6.57
CA THR A 157 -14.56 -5.06 -5.16
C THR A 157 -15.17 -6.19 -4.34
N ASP A 158 -14.34 -7.09 -3.81
CA ASP A 158 -14.71 -7.95 -2.69
C ASP A 158 -15.03 -7.00 -1.54
N SER A 159 -16.32 -6.77 -1.26
CA SER A 159 -16.72 -6.06 -0.06
C SER A 159 -16.22 -6.90 1.12
N MET A 160 -15.19 -6.40 1.79
CA MET A 160 -14.68 -6.96 3.05
C MET A 160 -15.80 -7.05 4.08
#